data_AF-A0A9X4R2M7-F1
#
_entry.id   AF-A0A9X4R2M7-F1
#
_cell.length_a   1.000
_cell.length_b   1.000
_cell.length_c   1.000
_cell.angle_alpha   90.00
_cell.angle_beta   90.00
_cell.angle_gamma   90.00
#
_symmetry.space_group_name_H-M   'P 1'
#
loop_
_entity.id
_entity.type
_entity.pdbx_description
1 polymer ?
#
loop_
_entity_poly.entity_id
_entity_poly.type
_entity_poly.pdbx_seq_one_letter_code
_entity_poly.pdbx_strand_id
1 'polypeptide(L)' 'MNTLNKFKLIGAAIINNLIPLLFLIGLTLINVACYIQWGNVTGFIVSGITLVLIALILVGEKSQQPPE' A
#
# COMPACT_ATOMS: atom_id res chain seq x y z
N MET A 1 10.06 -24.28 12.77
CA MET A 1 9.23 -23.10 13.09
C MET A 1 7.85 -23.31 12.45
N ASN A 2 6.88 -23.77 13.25
CA ASN A 2 5.60 -24.32 12.75
C ASN A 2 4.83 -23.32 11.87
N THR A 3 4.15 -23.83 10.84
CA THR A 3 3.29 -23.10 9.90
C THR A 3 2.27 -22.19 10.62
N LEU A 4 1.76 -22.65 11.76
CA LEU A 4 0.84 -21.91 12.64
C LEU A 4 1.40 -20.56 13.13
N ASN A 5 2.71 -20.51 13.41
CA ASN A 5 3.38 -19.28 13.86
C ASN A 5 3.55 -18.28 12.72
N LYS A 6 3.67 -18.73 11.46
CA LYS A 6 3.76 -17.84 10.30
C LYS A 6 2.43 -17.13 10.02
N PHE A 7 1.31 -17.84 10.12
CA PHE A 7 -0.01 -17.23 9.95
C PHE A 7 -0.33 -16.21 11.04
N LYS A 8 0.02 -16.51 12.29
CA LYS A 8 -0.15 -15.58 13.41
C LYS A 8 0.71 -14.32 13.24
N LEU A 9 1.93 -14.46 12.72
CA LEU A 9 2.83 -13.35 12.42
C LEU A 9 2.29 -12.47 11.28
N ILE A 10 1.79 -13.09 10.21
CA ILE A 10 1.18 -12.36 9.07
C ILE A 10 -0.10 -11.65 9.52
N GLY A 11 -0.95 -12.30 10.30
CA GLY A 11 -2.15 -11.68 10.86
C GLY A 11 -1.83 -10.48 11.78
N ALA A 12 -0.81 -10.58 12.61
CA ALA A 12 -0.36 -9.47 13.44
C ALA A 12 0.23 -8.31 12.61
N ALA A 13 0.99 -8.61 11.56
CA ALA A 13 1.51 -7.59 10.65
C ALA A 13 0.38 -6.88 9.88
N ILE A 14 -0.64 -7.63 9.43
CA ILE A 14 -1.82 -7.06 8.76
C ILE A 14 -2.61 -6.17 9.72
N ILE A 15 -2.78 -6.56 10.99
CA ILE A 15 -3.50 -5.75 11.98
C ILE A 15 -2.72 -4.47 12.31
N ASN A 16 -1.39 -4.58 12.52
CA ASN A 16 -0.55 -3.41 12.79
C ASN A 16 -0.48 -2.44 11.61
N ASN A 17 -0.55 -2.96 10.38
CA ASN A 17 -0.47 -2.17 9.15
C ASN A 17 -1.84 -2.09 8.43
N LEU A 18 -2.95 -2.25 9.16
CA LEU A 18 -4.28 -2.34 8.55
C LEU A 18 -4.69 -1.05 7.85
N ILE A 19 -4.37 0.09 8.47
CA ILE A 19 -4.65 1.43 7.94
C ILE A 19 -3.88 1.67 6.63
N PRO A 20 -2.54 1.51 6.58
CA PRO A 20 -1.79 1.67 5.33
C PRO A 20 -2.20 0.64 4.26
N LEU A 21 -2.55 -0.59 4.66
CA LEU A 21 -3.06 -1.60 3.74
C LEU A 21 -4.40 -1.20 3.08
N LEU A 22 -5.37 -0.73 3.87
CA LEU A 22 -6.65 -0.21 3.37
C LEU A 22 -6.44 0.98 2.44
N PHE A 23 -5.52 1.87 2.80
CA PHE A 23 -5.16 3.02 1.98
C PHE A 23 -4.57 2.59 0.63
N LEU A 24 -3.68 1.60 0.62
CA LEU A 24 -3.07 1.05 -0.58
C LEU A 24 -4.12 0.44 -1.54
N ILE A 25 -5.09 -0.28 -0.98
CA ILE A 25 -6.21 -0.86 -1.74
C ILE A 25 -7.05 0.26 -2.36
N GLY A 26 -7.41 1.28 -1.58
CA GLY A 26 -8.17 2.44 -2.07
C GLY A 26 -7.45 3.18 -3.20
N LEU A 27 -6.14 3.41 -3.06
CA LEU A 27 -5.33 4.06 -4.08
C LEU A 27 -5.25 3.25 -5.38
N THR A 28 -5.13 1.93 -5.25
CA THR A 28 -5.11 1.02 -6.40
C THR A 28 -6.43 1.09 -7.17
N LEU A 29 -7.57 1.11 -6.46
CA LEU A 29 -8.89 1.25 -7.07
C LEU A 29 -9.06 2.58 -7.81
N ILE A 30 -8.61 3.70 -7.21
CA ILE A 30 -8.63 5.03 -7.86
C ILE A 30 -7.77 5.03 -9.12
N ASN A 31 -6.58 4.42 -9.07
CA ASN A 31 -5.70 4.33 -10.22
C ASN A 31 -6.35 3.54 -11.37
N VAL A 32 -6.94 2.37 -11.07
CA VAL A 32 -7.65 1.55 -12.06
C VAL A 32 -8.85 2.30 -12.65
N ALA A 33 -9.64 2.98 -11.81
CA ALA A 33 -10.78 3.78 -12.28
C ALA A 33 -10.35 4.90 -13.24
N CYS A 34 -9.19 5.54 -13.00
CA CYS A 34 -8.65 6.56 -13.91
C CYS A 34 -8.27 5.98 -15.28
N TYR A 35 -7.69 4.79 -15.34
CA TYR A 35 -7.44 4.13 -16.63
C TYR A 35 -8.72 3.84 -17.40
N ILE A 36 -9.75 3.35 -16.72
CA ILE A 36 -11.02 2.98 -17.35
C ILE A 36 -11.72 4.22 -17.93
N GLN A 37 -11.71 5.35 -17.21
CA GLN A 37 -12.52 6.49 -17.59
C GLN A 37 -11.79 7.52 -18.48
N TRP A 38 -10.47 7.70 -18.31
CA TRP A 38 -9.71 8.79 -18.95
C TRP A 38 -8.65 8.29 -19.94
N GLY A 39 -8.51 6.97 -20.09
CA GLY A 39 -7.57 6.34 -21.02
C GLY A 39 -6.11 6.34 -20.55
N ASN A 40 -5.23 5.80 -21.40
CA ASN A 40 -3.87 5.41 -20.99
C ASN A 40 -2.99 6.59 -20.54
N VAL A 41 -3.04 7.75 -21.21
CA VAL A 41 -2.15 8.88 -20.89
C VAL A 41 -2.45 9.43 -19.50
N THR A 42 -3.72 9.67 -19.18
CA THR A 42 -4.14 10.08 -17.83
C THR A 42 -3.87 8.99 -16.81
N GLY A 43 -4.15 7.73 -17.15
CA GLY A 43 -3.86 6.59 -16.27
C GLY A 43 -2.39 6.50 -15.88
N PHE A 44 -1.46 6.75 -16.81
CA PHE A 44 -0.02 6.77 -16.52
C PHE A 44 0.37 7.91 -15.57
N ILE A 45 -0.21 9.10 -15.74
CA ILE A 45 0.04 10.24 -14.83
C ILE A 45 -0.46 9.90 -13.42
N VAL A 46 -1.68 9.37 -13.31
CA VAL A 46 -2.27 8.98 -12.02
C VAL A 46 -1.50 7.83 -11.38
N SER A 47 -0.98 6.89 -12.17
CA SER A 47 -0.08 5.83 -11.68
C SER A 47 1.20 6.38 -11.12
N GLY A 48 1.81 7.36 -11.77
CA GLY A 48 3.01 8.04 -11.27
C GLY A 48 2.75 8.68 -9.89
N ILE A 49 1.66 9.43 -9.76
CA ILE A 49 1.25 10.05 -8.49
C ILE A 49 0.97 8.99 -7.42
N THR A 50 0.30 7.90 -7.80
CA THR A 50 0.00 6.75 -6.93
C THR A 50 1.28 6.15 -6.37
N LEU A 51 2.29 5.90 -7.22
CA LEU A 51 3.57 5.36 -6.78
C LEU A 51 4.32 6.30 -5.82
N VAL A 52 4.27 7.61 -6.06
CA VAL A 52 4.86 8.61 -5.16
C VAL A 52 4.18 8.59 -3.79
N LEU A 53 2.85 8.51 -3.75
CA LEU A 53 2.09 8.42 -2.50
C LEU A 53 2.40 7.14 -1.72
N ILE A 54 2.51 6.01 -2.42
CA ILE A 54 2.92 4.73 -1.80
C ILE A 54 4.32 4.84 -1.21
N ALA A 55 5.28 5.42 -1.94
CA ALA A 55 6.64 5.62 -1.45
C ALA A 55 6.67 6.52 -0.19
N LEU A 56 5.89 7.59 -0.15
CA LEU A 56 5.79 8.47 1.02
C LEU A 56 5.24 7.74 2.25
N ILE A 57 4.25 6.86 2.06
CA ILE A 57 3.68 6.07 3.16
C ILE A 57 4.70 5.08 3.70
N LEU A 58 5.38 4.35 2.80
CA LEU A 58 6.41 3.40 3.21
C LEU A 58 7.56 4.08 3.96
N VAL A 59 7.96 5.29 3.54
CA VAL A 59 8.98 6.08 4.24
C VAL A 59 8.49 6.56 5.60
N GLY A 60 7.22 6.98 5.69
CA GLY A 60 6.55 7.35 6.95
C GLY A 60 6.48 6.19 7.94
N GLU A 61 6.04 5.01 7.49
CA GLU A 61 5.98 3.78 8.29
C GLU A 61 7.38 3.38 8.81
N LYS A 62 8.40 3.43 7.94
CA LYS A 62 9.80 3.14 8.33
C LYS A 62 10.33 4.09 9.40
N SER A 63 9.95 5.36 9.34
CA SER A 63 10.41 6.38 10.30
C SER A 63 9.77 6.22 11.69
N GLN A 64 8.68 5.47 11.80
CA GLN A 64 8.00 5.16 13.06
C GLN A 64 8.51 3.88 13.73
N GLN A 65 9.30 3.05 13.04
CA GLN A 65 9.95 1.90 13.66
C GLN A 65 11.20 2.34 14.43
N PRO A 66 11.36 1.97 15.71
CA PRO A 66 12.60 2.24 16.45
C PRO A 66 13.79 1.66 15.67
N PRO A 67 14.92 2.37 15.58
CA PRO A 67 16.14 1.80 15.01
C PRO A 67 16.51 0.53 15.80
N GLU A 68 16.69 -0.59 15.09
CA GLU A 68 17.20 -1.84 15.64
C GLU A 68 18.62 -1.69 16.20
#